data_AF-A0A257USU8-F1
#
_entry.id   AF-A0A257USU8-F1
#
_cell.length_a   1.000
_cell.length_b   1.000
_cell.length_c   1.000
_cell.angle_alpha   90.00
_cell.angle_beta   90.00
_cell.angle_gamma   90.00
#
_symmetry.space_group_name_H-M   'P 1'
#
loop_
_entity.id
_entity.type
_entity.pdbx_description
1 polymer ?
#
loop_
_entity_poly.entity_id
_entity_poly.type
_entity_poly.pdbx_seq_one_letter_code
_entity_poly.pdbx_strand_id
1 'polypeptide(L)'
;MAVMVVGDVDRDAVTAMIKDHFSSLSSPSPERPRPAFDVPDHPATRYAIVTDKETTQTTVEISDLRPARNQGSVGGYREIMLDQLFASMLGARLDELSASAAPPFLAAGADRALFPTARTRGEAILQALVSNNGVARGLDALVTELHRVAEFGFTATELARAKQAMMRNTERMVTEGPDRESASRADEYTRNFLEDEALPTIWQELAFHRRFDPGITLAEVNALTRDWFPDKNRLVVVSAPDAADVVLPDLAITGTPTEAFAVKVAAYGIGMALLGPVAWAAAGAVGVHSGVELPALGVLVLGALGVATPFIDLHQAATRRRRHFCHSLSTYASLVSMAMAGAMGWSSALEVASTVSSTDWAMREIAQSLLWAQAYRKQPWEGLERLAVRFDIPEDEASRAAA
;
A
#
# COMPACT_ATOMS: atom_id res chain seq x y z
N MET A 1 -3.88 -26.64 26.91
CA MET A 1 -4.44 -25.46 27.59
C MET A 1 -3.30 -24.78 28.33
N ALA A 2 -3.28 -23.45 28.42
CA ALA A 2 -2.37 -22.71 29.27
C ALA A 2 -3.16 -21.73 30.14
N VAL A 3 -2.68 -21.50 31.35
CA VAL A 3 -3.17 -20.47 32.27
C VAL A 3 -1.99 -19.54 32.53
N MET A 4 -2.17 -18.26 32.24
CA MET A 4 -1.16 -17.23 32.43
C MET A 4 -1.65 -16.27 33.51
N VAL A 5 -0.80 -16.03 34.51
CA VAL A 5 -1.10 -15.11 35.62
C VAL A 5 0.03 -14.10 35.69
N VAL A 6 -0.31 -12.82 35.53
CA VAL A 6 0.64 -11.71 35.49
C VAL A 6 0.15 -10.57 36.35
N GLY A 7 0.99 -10.11 37.26
CA GLY A 7 0.70 -9.02 38.17
C GLY A 7 1.51 -9.14 39.46
N ASP A 8 1.14 -8.35 40.44
CA ASP A 8 1.66 -8.45 41.80
C ASP A 8 0.91 -9.55 42.55
N VAL A 9 1.46 -10.76 42.55
CA VAL A 9 0.82 -11.96 43.11
C VAL A 9 1.80 -12.80 43.91
N ASP A 10 1.30 -13.42 44.98
CA ASP A 10 2.04 -14.46 45.69
C ASP A 10 2.10 -15.73 44.82
N ARG A 11 3.32 -16.08 44.41
CA ARG A 11 3.60 -17.23 43.55
C ARG A 11 3.08 -18.55 44.15
N ASP A 12 3.24 -18.74 45.44
CA ASP A 12 2.90 -20.02 46.09
C ASP A 12 1.38 -20.15 46.21
N ALA A 13 0.70 -19.05 46.56
CA ALA A 13 -0.76 -18.98 46.59
C ALA A 13 -1.38 -19.22 45.21
N VAL A 14 -0.85 -18.57 44.15
CA VAL A 14 -1.33 -18.77 42.78
C VAL A 14 -1.10 -20.20 42.31
N THR A 15 0.07 -20.78 42.62
CA THR A 15 0.37 -22.17 42.26
C THR A 15 -0.60 -23.14 42.92
N ALA A 16 -0.96 -22.91 44.19
CA ALA A 16 -1.97 -23.71 44.89
C ALA A 16 -3.34 -23.59 44.20
N MET A 17 -3.80 -22.36 43.92
CA MET A 17 -5.08 -22.13 43.23
C MET A 17 -5.14 -22.82 41.86
N ILE A 18 -4.07 -22.74 41.05
CA ILE A 18 -4.02 -23.41 39.74
C ILE A 18 -4.14 -24.93 39.90
N LYS A 19 -3.43 -25.52 40.87
CA LYS A 19 -3.51 -26.97 41.13
C LYS A 19 -4.91 -27.37 41.58
N ASP A 20 -5.51 -26.62 42.49
CA ASP A 20 -6.85 -26.93 43.03
C ASP A 20 -7.92 -26.91 41.93
N HIS A 21 -7.83 -25.99 40.97
CA HIS A 21 -8.85 -25.83 39.92
C HIS A 21 -8.62 -26.69 38.68
N PHE A 22 -7.36 -26.96 38.30
CA PHE A 22 -7.04 -27.55 37.00
C PHE A 22 -6.38 -28.93 37.05
N SER A 23 -5.92 -29.41 38.21
CA SER A 23 -5.21 -30.70 38.30
C SER A 23 -6.07 -31.93 37.99
N SER A 24 -7.40 -31.81 38.10
CA SER A 24 -8.35 -32.87 37.75
C SER A 24 -8.57 -33.01 36.24
N LEU A 25 -8.14 -32.03 35.44
CA LEU A 25 -8.29 -32.06 33.99
C LEU A 25 -7.26 -33.02 33.38
N SER A 26 -7.75 -33.89 32.49
CA SER A 26 -6.91 -34.76 31.67
C SER A 26 -7.02 -34.35 30.21
N SER A 27 -5.91 -34.46 29.47
CA SER A 27 -5.96 -34.28 28.03
C SER A 27 -6.87 -35.34 27.40
N PRO A 28 -7.76 -34.96 26.47
CA PRO A 28 -8.58 -35.94 25.76
C PRO A 28 -7.69 -36.94 25.03
N SER A 29 -8.06 -38.22 25.07
CA SER A 29 -7.39 -39.30 24.36
C SER A 29 -8.35 -39.95 23.36
N PRO A 30 -8.02 -39.98 22.05
CA PRO A 30 -6.78 -39.48 21.45
C PRO A 30 -6.72 -37.95 21.42
N GLU A 31 -5.50 -37.41 21.45
CA GLU A 31 -5.32 -35.97 21.27
C GLU A 31 -5.83 -35.54 19.90
N ARG A 32 -6.59 -34.43 19.86
CA ARG A 32 -7.11 -33.89 18.61
C ARG A 32 -5.93 -33.43 17.74
N PRO A 33 -5.78 -33.94 16.50
CA PRO A 33 -4.73 -33.47 15.60
C PRO A 33 -4.86 -31.97 15.35
N ARG A 34 -3.74 -31.25 15.43
CA ARG A 34 -3.65 -29.83 15.07
C ARG A 34 -2.84 -29.71 13.77
N PRO A 35 -3.50 -29.72 12.60
CA PRO A 35 -2.79 -29.57 11.34
C PRO A 35 -2.17 -28.17 11.25
N ALA A 36 -0.95 -28.11 10.71
CA ALA A 36 -0.34 -26.87 10.29
C ALA A 36 -0.84 -26.53 8.88
N PHE A 37 -1.25 -25.28 8.68
CA PHE A 37 -1.58 -24.76 7.36
C PHE A 37 -0.47 -23.83 6.92
N ASP A 38 -0.02 -24.01 5.68
CA ASP A 38 1.01 -23.19 5.07
C ASP A 38 0.43 -22.44 3.87
N VAL A 39 1.01 -21.29 3.56
CA VAL A 39 0.62 -20.50 2.39
C VAL A 39 1.68 -20.72 1.30
N PRO A 40 1.32 -21.28 0.14
CA PRO A 40 2.28 -21.59 -0.90
C PRO A 40 2.80 -20.31 -1.57
N ASP A 41 4.06 -20.36 -2.00
CA ASP A 41 4.66 -19.31 -2.82
C ASP A 41 3.95 -19.21 -4.19
N HIS A 42 4.00 -18.03 -4.80
CA HIS A 42 3.57 -17.82 -6.17
C HIS A 42 4.70 -17.28 -7.05
N PRO A 43 4.67 -17.59 -8.36
CA PRO A 43 5.58 -16.95 -9.30
C PRO A 43 5.23 -15.47 -9.50
N ALA A 44 6.22 -14.66 -9.82
CA ALA A 44 6.11 -13.25 -10.21
C ALA A 44 5.46 -12.33 -9.15
N THR A 45 5.13 -11.11 -9.57
CA THR A 45 4.41 -10.12 -8.77
C THR A 45 2.91 -10.22 -9.03
N ARG A 46 2.10 -10.19 -7.97
CA ARG A 46 0.64 -10.09 -8.04
C ARG A 46 0.19 -8.70 -7.59
N TYR A 47 -0.99 -8.30 -8.04
CA TYR A 47 -1.57 -7.00 -7.76
C TYR A 47 -3.00 -7.19 -7.25
N ALA A 48 -3.39 -6.39 -6.26
CA ALA A 48 -4.77 -6.29 -5.78
C ALA A 48 -5.12 -4.83 -5.53
N ILE A 49 -6.30 -4.42 -5.97
CA ILE A 49 -6.88 -3.13 -5.61
C ILE A 49 -8.13 -3.47 -4.80
N VAL A 50 -8.19 -2.95 -3.58
CA VAL A 50 -9.26 -3.19 -2.63
C VAL A 50 -9.87 -1.84 -2.30
N THR A 51 -11.15 -1.68 -2.63
CA THR A 51 -11.90 -0.49 -2.24
C THR A 51 -13.03 -0.81 -1.29
N ASP A 52 -13.23 0.10 -0.34
CA ASP A 52 -14.35 0.02 0.58
C ASP A 52 -14.83 1.44 0.95
N LYS A 53 -16.13 1.60 1.18
CA LYS A 53 -16.73 2.88 1.60
C LYS A 53 -16.33 3.28 3.01
N GLU A 54 -15.99 2.32 3.86
CA GLU A 54 -15.53 2.53 5.23
C GLU A 54 -14.02 2.81 5.30
N THR A 55 -13.28 2.58 4.20
CA THR A 55 -11.87 2.93 4.13
C THR A 55 -11.70 4.45 4.10
N THR A 56 -10.97 4.98 5.07
CA THR A 56 -10.74 6.43 5.23
C THR A 56 -9.38 6.91 4.72
N GLN A 57 -8.47 5.99 4.44
CA GLN A 57 -7.09 6.25 4.05
C GLN A 57 -6.74 5.46 2.80
N THR A 58 -5.92 6.05 1.93
CA THR A 58 -5.39 5.33 0.78
C THR A 58 -3.99 4.85 1.09
N THR A 59 -3.76 3.54 1.04
CA THR A 59 -2.44 2.94 1.26
C THR A 59 -1.99 2.18 0.03
N VAL A 60 -0.68 2.17 -0.17
CA VAL A 60 -0.01 1.29 -1.13
C VAL A 60 0.98 0.45 -0.36
N GLU A 61 0.90 -0.86 -0.57
CA GLU A 61 1.74 -1.84 0.09
C GLU A 61 2.41 -2.73 -0.94
N ILE A 62 3.69 -3.01 -0.71
CA ILE A 62 4.45 -4.06 -1.36
C ILE A 62 4.83 -5.06 -0.27
N SER A 63 4.31 -6.27 -0.36
CA SER A 63 4.63 -7.34 0.58
C SER A 63 5.26 -8.54 -0.11
N ASP A 64 6.04 -9.32 0.62
CA ASP A 64 6.56 -10.60 0.20
C ASP A 64 6.47 -11.61 1.34
N LEU A 65 5.76 -12.70 1.07
CA LEU A 65 5.61 -13.80 2.00
C LEU A 65 6.81 -14.74 1.90
N ARG A 66 7.31 -15.23 3.03
CA ARG A 66 8.59 -15.97 3.08
C ARG A 66 8.65 -16.89 4.27
N PRO A 67 9.64 -17.79 4.37
CA PRO A 67 9.85 -18.55 5.59
C PRO A 67 10.05 -17.62 6.80
N ALA A 68 9.40 -17.95 7.92
CA ALA A 68 9.57 -17.23 9.18
C ALA A 68 11.04 -17.31 9.65
N ARG A 69 11.54 -16.25 10.30
CA ARG A 69 12.85 -16.29 10.97
C ARG A 69 12.79 -17.27 12.14
N ASN A 70 13.88 -17.98 12.38
CA ASN A 70 14.01 -18.77 13.60
C ASN A 70 14.24 -17.82 14.78
N GLN A 71 13.27 -17.72 15.69
CA GLN A 71 13.39 -16.81 16.84
C GLN A 71 14.03 -17.48 18.08
N GLY A 72 14.02 -18.81 18.14
CA GLY A 72 14.44 -19.58 19.32
C GLY A 72 15.95 -19.76 19.49
N SER A 73 16.78 -19.19 18.61
CA SER A 73 18.24 -19.36 18.64
C SER A 73 18.97 -18.02 18.77
N VAL A 74 20.18 -18.09 19.34
CA VAL A 74 21.07 -16.91 19.46
C VAL A 74 21.43 -16.33 18.09
N GLY A 75 21.61 -17.18 17.07
CA GLY A 75 21.82 -16.73 15.69
C GLY A 75 20.59 -16.06 15.10
N GLY A 76 19.42 -16.63 15.36
CA GLY A 76 18.13 -16.07 14.96
C GLY A 76 17.85 -14.68 15.52
N TYR A 77 18.18 -14.45 16.79
CA TYR A 77 18.08 -13.11 17.40
C TYR A 77 18.96 -12.09 16.68
N ARG A 78 20.17 -12.47 16.27
CA ARG A 78 21.04 -11.59 15.47
C ARG A 78 20.44 -11.29 14.08
N GLU A 79 19.80 -12.27 13.44
CA GLU A 79 19.08 -12.04 12.18
C GLU A 79 17.92 -11.06 12.35
N ILE A 80 17.16 -11.16 13.44
CA ILE A 80 16.10 -10.20 13.78
C ILE A 80 16.69 -8.80 13.98
N MET A 81 17.81 -8.67 14.69
CA MET A 81 18.49 -7.36 14.84
C MET A 81 18.95 -6.78 13.50
N LEU A 82 19.42 -7.61 12.57
CA LEU A 82 19.78 -7.17 11.22
C LEU A 82 18.56 -6.68 10.45
N ASP A 83 17.45 -7.42 10.52
CA ASP A 83 16.17 -7.07 9.91
C ASP A 83 15.64 -5.74 10.48
N GLN A 84 15.70 -5.53 11.81
CA GLN A 84 15.32 -4.28 12.47
C GLN A 84 16.19 -3.09 12.07
N LEU A 85 17.51 -3.28 11.97
CA LEU A 85 18.43 -2.23 11.49
C LEU A 85 18.13 -1.86 10.04
N PHE A 86 17.90 -2.86 9.17
CA PHE A 86 17.53 -2.64 7.77
C PHE A 86 16.23 -1.84 7.66
N ALA A 87 15.18 -2.27 8.37
CA ALA A 87 13.90 -1.56 8.43
C ALA A 87 14.05 -0.11 8.92
N SER A 88 14.80 0.10 10.00
CA SER A 88 15.05 1.43 10.56
C SER A 88 15.80 2.34 9.58
N MET A 89 16.79 1.82 8.86
CA MET A 89 17.56 2.58 7.89
C MET A 89 16.75 2.91 6.64
N LEU A 90 15.96 1.96 6.13
CA LEU A 90 15.04 2.20 5.01
C LEU A 90 13.95 3.20 5.41
N GLY A 91 13.35 3.02 6.59
CA GLY A 91 12.38 3.95 7.17
C GLY A 91 12.92 5.37 7.28
N ALA A 92 14.16 5.55 7.76
CA ALA A 92 14.77 6.88 7.85
C ALA A 92 14.90 7.59 6.49
N ARG A 93 15.18 6.85 5.40
CA ARG A 93 15.19 7.43 4.04
C ARG A 93 13.80 7.80 3.55
N LEU A 94 12.81 6.95 3.85
CA LEU A 94 11.41 7.24 3.53
C LEU A 94 10.89 8.45 4.31
N ASP A 95 11.30 8.62 5.56
CA ASP A 95 10.98 9.81 6.37
C ASP A 95 11.57 11.08 5.74
N GLU A 96 12.81 11.03 5.23
CA GLU A 96 13.42 12.14 4.50
C GLU A 96 12.62 12.51 3.23
N LEU A 97 12.08 11.51 2.51
CA LEU A 97 11.19 11.75 1.35
C LEU A 97 9.85 12.35 1.77
N SER A 98 9.28 11.90 2.89
CA SER A 98 8.02 12.42 3.45
C SER A 98 8.15 13.88 3.90
N ALA A 99 9.34 14.30 4.33
CA ALA A 99 9.62 15.67 4.77
C ALA A 99 10.05 16.63 3.64
N SER A 100 10.10 16.16 2.40
CA SER A 100 10.52 16.96 1.25
C SER A 100 9.48 18.02 0.85
N ALA A 101 9.87 18.97 -0.01
CA ALA A 101 8.97 20.04 -0.47
C ALA A 101 7.77 19.53 -1.31
N ALA A 102 7.92 18.34 -1.93
CA ALA A 102 6.88 17.71 -2.74
C ALA A 102 6.80 16.22 -2.37
N PRO A 103 6.26 15.90 -1.18
CA PRO A 103 6.33 14.56 -0.63
C PRO A 103 5.50 13.57 -1.48
N PRO A 104 6.05 12.38 -1.79
CA PRO A 104 5.35 11.37 -2.57
C PRO A 104 4.26 10.64 -1.79
N PHE A 105 4.38 10.61 -0.46
CA PHE A 105 3.47 9.98 0.50
C PHE A 105 3.43 10.82 1.79
N LEU A 106 2.38 10.62 2.60
CA LEU A 106 2.21 11.27 3.90
C LEU A 106 3.07 10.61 4.97
N ALA A 107 3.20 9.29 4.88
CA ALA A 107 4.07 8.47 5.71
C ALA A 107 4.42 7.21 4.93
N ALA A 108 5.58 6.63 5.18
CA ALA A 108 5.95 5.34 4.64
C ALA A 108 6.86 4.61 5.62
N GLY A 109 6.91 3.30 5.51
CA GLY A 109 7.69 2.47 6.39
C GLY A 109 7.95 1.10 5.80
N ALA A 110 8.97 0.45 6.33
CA ALA A 110 9.28 -0.93 6.05
C ALA A 110 9.28 -1.72 7.35
N ASP A 111 8.78 -2.95 7.31
CA ASP A 111 8.82 -3.85 8.45
C ASP A 111 8.94 -5.30 7.99
N ARG A 112 9.33 -6.18 8.91
CA ARG A 112 9.31 -7.62 8.71
C ARG A 112 8.88 -8.34 9.97
N ALA A 113 7.82 -9.12 9.87
CA ALA A 113 7.19 -9.78 11.00
C ALA A 113 6.78 -11.23 10.69
N LEU A 114 6.31 -11.95 11.71
CA LEU A 114 5.64 -13.24 11.55
C LEU A 114 4.29 -13.03 10.83
N PHE A 115 3.95 -13.91 9.90
CA PHE A 115 2.67 -13.82 9.22
C PHE A 115 1.55 -14.39 10.12
N PRO A 116 0.49 -13.62 10.46
CA PRO A 116 -0.47 -14.02 11.48
C PRO A 116 -1.22 -15.34 11.20
N THR A 117 -1.48 -15.64 9.92
CA THR A 117 -2.33 -16.79 9.54
C THR A 117 -1.55 -18.09 9.42
N ALA A 118 -0.27 -18.04 9.04
CA ALA A 118 0.58 -19.22 8.85
C ALA A 118 1.93 -19.01 9.52
N ARG A 119 2.13 -19.65 10.68
CA ARG A 119 3.30 -19.45 11.55
C ARG A 119 4.62 -19.95 10.99
N THR A 120 4.56 -20.75 9.93
CA THR A 120 5.72 -21.12 9.12
C THR A 120 6.20 -19.98 8.24
N ARG A 121 5.42 -18.91 8.13
CA ARG A 121 5.65 -17.77 7.26
C ARG A 121 5.93 -16.49 8.05
N GLY A 122 6.84 -15.69 7.51
CA GLY A 122 6.98 -14.28 7.81
C GLY A 122 6.59 -13.46 6.59
N GLU A 123 6.48 -12.17 6.79
CA GLU A 123 6.14 -11.20 5.75
C GLU A 123 7.08 -10.01 5.89
N ALA A 124 7.71 -9.60 4.78
CA ALA A 124 8.37 -8.30 4.69
C ALA A 124 7.44 -7.34 3.94
N ILE A 125 7.27 -6.16 4.48
CA ILE A 125 6.30 -5.17 4.04
C ILE A 125 7.03 -3.85 3.80
N LEU A 126 6.69 -3.19 2.70
CA LEU A 126 7.02 -1.80 2.41
C LEU A 126 5.73 -1.09 2.05
N GLN A 127 5.32 -0.14 2.88
CA GLN A 127 4.01 0.51 2.76
C GLN A 127 4.13 2.03 2.79
N ALA A 128 3.18 2.69 2.13
CA ALA A 128 3.02 4.13 2.16
C ALA A 128 1.54 4.51 2.32
N LEU A 129 1.30 5.44 3.24
CA LEU A 129 0.07 6.21 3.30
C LEU A 129 0.15 7.35 2.29
N VAL A 130 -0.75 7.38 1.32
CA VAL A 130 -0.76 8.37 0.25
C VAL A 130 -2.05 9.20 0.28
N SER A 131 -2.02 10.37 -0.33
CA SER A 131 -3.25 11.04 -0.73
C SER A 131 -4.04 10.15 -1.70
N ASN A 132 -5.36 10.28 -1.78
CA ASN A 132 -6.20 9.43 -2.63
C ASN A 132 -5.80 9.46 -4.13
N ASN A 133 -5.16 10.53 -4.59
CA ASN A 133 -4.61 10.66 -5.94
C ASN A 133 -3.10 10.39 -6.04
N GLY A 134 -2.47 9.95 -4.96
CA GLY A 134 -1.04 9.77 -4.81
C GLY A 134 -0.53 8.35 -5.03
N VAL A 135 -1.41 7.37 -5.28
CA VAL A 135 -1.07 5.94 -5.40
C VAL A 135 0.12 5.68 -6.32
N ALA A 136 0.05 6.14 -7.58
CA ALA A 136 1.12 5.90 -8.55
C ALA A 136 2.43 6.57 -8.13
N ARG A 137 2.38 7.79 -7.57
CA ARG A 137 3.55 8.54 -7.12
C ARG A 137 4.20 7.91 -5.88
N GLY A 138 3.37 7.47 -4.93
CA GLY A 138 3.82 6.79 -3.73
C GLY A 138 4.47 5.45 -4.07
N LEU A 139 3.83 4.65 -4.93
CA LEU A 139 4.38 3.38 -5.40
C LEU A 139 5.72 3.58 -6.13
N ASP A 140 5.78 4.53 -7.05
CA ASP A 140 7.00 4.85 -7.80
C ASP A 140 8.13 5.29 -6.88
N ALA A 141 7.83 6.10 -5.85
CA ALA A 141 8.82 6.51 -4.85
C ALA A 141 9.30 5.34 -3.98
N LEU A 142 8.39 4.46 -3.52
CA LEU A 142 8.75 3.26 -2.76
C LEU A 142 9.67 2.33 -3.56
N VAL A 143 9.30 2.03 -4.80
CA VAL A 143 10.07 1.17 -5.71
C VAL A 143 11.40 1.83 -6.07
N THR A 144 11.41 3.13 -6.31
CA THR A 144 12.65 3.87 -6.60
C THR A 144 13.62 3.81 -5.42
N GLU A 145 13.17 4.07 -4.20
CA GLU A 145 14.06 4.01 -3.04
C GLU A 145 14.54 2.59 -2.76
N LEU A 146 13.67 1.60 -2.95
CA LEU A 146 14.05 0.19 -2.90
C LEU A 146 15.16 -0.14 -3.92
N HIS A 147 15.02 0.29 -5.17
CA HIS A 147 16.04 0.10 -6.19
C HIS A 147 17.35 0.83 -5.84
N ARG A 148 17.28 2.04 -5.28
CA ARG A 148 18.47 2.79 -4.83
C ARG A 148 19.21 2.05 -3.73
N VAL A 149 18.49 1.48 -2.76
CA VAL A 149 19.09 0.63 -1.72
C VAL A 149 19.67 -0.65 -2.33
N ALA A 150 19.00 -1.27 -3.31
CA ALA A 150 19.50 -2.49 -3.95
C ALA A 150 20.77 -2.25 -4.78
N GLU A 151 20.88 -1.10 -5.44
CA GLU A 151 21.99 -0.75 -6.32
C GLU A 151 23.18 -0.15 -5.57
N PHE A 152 22.91 0.80 -4.67
CA PHE A 152 23.95 1.58 -3.99
C PHE A 152 24.14 1.20 -2.52
N GLY A 153 23.16 0.53 -1.92
CA GLY A 153 23.16 0.22 -0.50
C GLY A 153 23.01 1.45 0.40
N PHE A 154 23.19 1.20 1.68
CA PHE A 154 23.34 2.22 2.71
C PHE A 154 24.80 2.64 2.89
N THR A 155 24.98 3.79 3.54
CA THR A 155 26.26 4.35 3.94
C THR A 155 26.63 3.96 5.38
N ALA A 156 27.93 4.06 5.71
CA ALA A 156 28.42 3.80 7.06
C ALA A 156 27.82 4.74 8.11
N THR A 157 27.56 6.00 7.73
CA THR A 157 26.96 7.01 8.63
C THR A 157 25.49 6.70 8.93
N GLU A 158 24.74 6.21 7.95
CA GLU A 158 23.36 5.73 8.18
C GLU A 158 23.34 4.56 9.17
N LEU A 159 24.22 3.57 8.97
CA LEU A 159 24.32 2.44 9.88
C LEU A 159 24.71 2.87 11.29
N ALA A 160 25.70 3.76 11.42
CA ALA A 160 26.13 4.26 12.73
C ALA A 160 24.98 4.96 13.48
N ARG A 161 24.19 5.79 12.78
CA ARG A 161 23.01 6.47 13.36
C ARG A 161 21.95 5.45 13.80
N ALA A 162 21.64 4.47 12.94
CA ALA A 162 20.63 3.45 13.22
C ALA A 162 21.01 2.58 14.44
N LYS A 163 22.26 2.11 14.51
CA LYS A 163 22.78 1.37 15.67
C LYS A 163 22.68 2.17 16.96
N GLN A 164 23.07 3.43 16.92
CA GLN A 164 23.00 4.32 18.08
C GLN A 164 21.55 4.53 18.52
N ALA A 165 20.61 4.70 17.59
CA ALA A 165 19.19 4.83 17.89
C ALA A 165 18.62 3.55 18.51
N MET A 166 18.94 2.39 17.93
CA MET A 166 18.51 1.08 18.42
C MET A 166 19.04 0.79 19.84
N MET A 167 20.33 1.05 20.09
CA MET A 167 20.92 0.88 21.43
C MET A 167 20.25 1.80 22.45
N ARG A 168 20.08 3.10 22.14
CA ARG A 168 19.40 4.04 23.04
C ARG A 168 17.98 3.59 23.36
N ASN A 169 17.23 3.10 22.36
CA ASN A 169 15.88 2.60 22.59
C ASN A 169 15.88 1.38 23.52
N THR A 170 16.83 0.47 23.35
CA THR A 170 16.98 -0.72 24.20
C THR A 170 17.35 -0.34 25.64
N GLU A 171 18.29 0.59 25.83
CA GLU A 171 18.68 1.08 27.16
C GLU A 171 17.53 1.81 27.87
N ARG A 172 16.73 2.57 27.11
CA ARG A 172 15.51 3.21 27.61
C ARG A 172 14.49 2.17 28.06
N MET A 173 14.21 1.16 27.22
CA MET A 173 13.31 0.06 27.57
C MET A 173 13.72 -0.64 28.86
N VAL A 174 15.01 -0.92 29.05
CA VAL A 174 15.53 -1.52 30.29
C VAL A 174 15.27 -0.64 31.51
N THR A 175 15.44 0.68 31.36
CA THR A 175 15.23 1.65 32.44
C THR A 175 13.76 1.74 32.83
N GLU A 176 12.86 1.73 31.84
CA GLU A 176 11.40 1.78 32.02
C GLU A 176 10.77 0.40 32.31
N GLY A 177 11.55 -0.68 32.14
CA GLY A 177 11.09 -2.08 32.23
C GLY A 177 10.32 -2.45 33.52
N PRO A 178 10.72 -1.96 34.71
CA PRO A 178 9.97 -2.17 35.94
C PRO A 178 8.53 -1.64 35.89
N ASP A 179 8.29 -0.55 35.15
CA ASP A 179 7.01 0.14 35.06
C ASP A 179 6.13 -0.37 33.90
N ARG A 180 6.55 -1.44 33.21
CA ARG A 180 5.75 -2.04 32.13
C ARG A 180 4.44 -2.63 32.65
N GLU A 181 3.37 -2.35 31.92
CA GLU A 181 2.04 -2.86 32.21
C GLU A 181 1.99 -4.40 32.20
N SER A 182 1.24 -4.97 33.14
CA SER A 182 1.02 -6.43 33.23
C SER A 182 0.43 -7.01 31.95
N ALA A 183 -0.42 -6.26 31.24
CA ALA A 183 -1.02 -6.69 29.98
C ALA A 183 0.05 -6.98 28.91
N SER A 184 1.04 -6.09 28.77
CA SER A 184 2.13 -6.25 27.82
C SER A 184 2.95 -7.52 28.07
N ARG A 185 3.19 -7.86 29.35
CA ARG A 185 3.86 -9.12 29.74
C ARG A 185 2.99 -10.35 29.50
N ALA A 186 1.69 -10.26 29.75
CA ALA A 186 0.75 -11.33 29.47
C ALA A 186 0.68 -11.63 27.96
N ASP A 187 0.74 -10.61 27.12
CA ASP A 187 0.81 -10.77 25.67
C ASP A 187 2.09 -11.47 25.20
N GLU A 188 3.26 -11.13 25.79
CA GLU A 188 4.53 -11.83 25.52
C GLU A 188 4.43 -13.31 25.87
N TYR A 189 3.92 -13.66 27.06
CA TYR A 189 3.73 -15.06 27.45
C TYR A 189 2.71 -15.78 26.55
N THR A 190 1.70 -15.05 26.10
CA THR A 190 0.69 -15.56 25.17
C THR A 190 1.33 -15.90 23.84
N ARG A 191 2.12 -15.00 23.25
CA ARG A 191 2.84 -15.27 22.00
C ARG A 191 3.94 -16.30 22.16
N ASN A 192 4.59 -16.42 23.31
CA ASN A 192 5.49 -17.56 23.54
C ASN A 192 4.74 -18.90 23.50
N PHE A 193 3.66 -19.03 24.26
CA PHE A 193 2.89 -20.28 24.31
C PHE A 193 2.20 -20.59 22.99
N LEU A 194 1.63 -19.57 22.36
CA LEU A 194 0.95 -19.72 21.10
C LEU A 194 1.98 -19.90 20.02
N GLU A 195 2.90 -18.97 19.80
CA GLU A 195 3.75 -18.78 18.62
C GLU A 195 5.17 -19.38 18.70
N ASP A 196 5.63 -19.79 19.88
CA ASP A 196 7.04 -20.17 20.15
C ASP A 196 8.01 -18.98 20.01
N GLU A 197 7.50 -17.75 20.26
CA GLU A 197 8.31 -16.53 20.34
C GLU A 197 9.31 -16.66 21.50
N ALA A 198 10.58 -16.28 21.27
CA ALA A 198 11.57 -16.29 22.34
C ALA A 198 11.22 -15.27 23.44
N LEU A 199 11.45 -15.64 24.70
CA LEU A 199 11.23 -14.79 25.87
C LEU A 199 12.54 -14.40 26.56
N PRO A 200 13.44 -13.64 25.91
CA PRO A 200 14.56 -13.05 26.61
C PRO A 200 14.03 -12.01 27.61
N THR A 201 14.64 -11.97 28.79
CA THR A 201 14.42 -10.85 29.71
C THR A 201 15.00 -9.57 29.11
N ILE A 202 14.49 -8.42 29.53
CA ILE A 202 14.94 -7.11 29.05
C ILE A 202 16.46 -6.89 29.23
N TRP A 203 17.04 -7.50 30.27
CA TRP A 203 18.49 -7.49 30.53
C TRP A 203 19.27 -8.38 29.56
N GLN A 204 18.70 -9.52 29.17
CA GLN A 204 19.29 -10.40 28.16
C GLN A 204 19.22 -9.76 26.77
N GLU A 205 18.12 -9.09 26.42
CA GLU A 205 18.02 -8.31 25.18
C GLU A 205 19.13 -7.25 25.11
N LEU A 206 19.30 -6.43 26.15
CA LEU A 206 20.40 -5.47 26.21
C LEU A 206 21.77 -6.14 26.06
N ALA A 207 21.98 -7.30 26.69
CA ALA A 207 23.21 -8.05 26.54
C ALA A 207 23.43 -8.55 25.10
N PHE A 208 22.38 -8.99 24.42
CA PHE A 208 22.44 -9.37 23.01
C PHE A 208 22.74 -8.18 22.11
N HIS A 209 22.07 -7.04 22.32
CA HIS A 209 22.37 -5.80 21.61
C HIS A 209 23.84 -5.40 21.79
N ARG A 210 24.35 -5.37 23.03
CA ARG A 210 25.77 -5.06 23.30
C ARG A 210 26.74 -6.04 22.67
N ARG A 211 26.36 -7.31 22.56
CA ARG A 211 27.20 -8.37 21.98
C ARG A 211 27.22 -8.30 20.45
N PHE A 212 26.07 -8.14 19.82
CA PHE A 212 25.94 -8.30 18.36
C PHE A 212 26.07 -7.00 17.59
N ASP A 213 25.59 -5.89 18.14
CA ASP A 213 25.59 -4.59 17.46
C ASP A 213 27.00 -4.18 16.96
N PRO A 214 28.10 -4.33 17.73
CA PRO A 214 29.44 -4.00 17.23
C PRO A 214 29.89 -4.85 16.04
N GLY A 215 29.43 -6.10 15.95
CA GLY A 215 29.81 -7.06 14.92
C GLY A 215 28.93 -7.04 13.67
N ILE A 216 27.86 -6.26 13.64
CA ILE A 216 27.02 -6.09 12.44
C ILE A 216 27.73 -5.16 11.45
N THR A 217 27.97 -5.62 10.24
CA THR A 217 28.67 -4.83 9.21
C THR A 217 27.70 -4.20 8.21
N LEU A 218 28.14 -3.14 7.54
CA LEU A 218 27.38 -2.52 6.45
C LEU A 218 27.13 -3.49 5.28
N ALA A 219 28.09 -4.38 5.01
CA ALA A 219 27.96 -5.39 3.97
C ALA A 219 26.82 -6.38 4.27
N GLU A 220 26.64 -6.79 5.53
CA GLU A 220 25.55 -7.67 5.93
C GLU A 220 24.19 -6.99 5.79
N VAL A 221 24.07 -5.72 6.21
CA VAL A 221 22.82 -4.97 6.07
C VAL A 221 22.48 -4.74 4.61
N ASN A 222 23.44 -4.33 3.78
CA ASN A 222 23.21 -4.15 2.33
C ASN A 222 22.93 -5.47 1.60
N ALA A 223 23.37 -6.61 2.14
CA ALA A 223 23.04 -7.91 1.57
C ALA A 223 21.56 -8.29 1.78
N LEU A 224 20.89 -7.72 2.80
CA LEU A 224 19.49 -8.01 3.09
C LEU A 224 18.53 -7.51 2.02
N THR A 225 18.87 -6.53 1.19
CA THR A 225 17.92 -5.99 0.20
C THR A 225 17.38 -7.06 -0.76
N ARG A 226 18.24 -8.00 -1.17
CA ARG A 226 17.84 -9.13 -2.04
C ARG A 226 16.95 -10.15 -1.32
N ASP A 227 17.11 -10.29 -0.01
CA ASP A 227 16.28 -11.15 0.82
C ASP A 227 14.94 -10.47 1.13
N TRP A 228 14.94 -9.17 1.40
CA TRP A 228 13.77 -8.35 1.71
C TRP A 228 12.84 -8.13 0.52
N PHE A 229 13.36 -8.05 -0.69
CA PHE A 229 12.52 -7.75 -1.85
C PHE A 229 12.96 -8.54 -3.09
N PRO A 230 12.70 -9.86 -3.12
CA PRO A 230 12.99 -10.67 -4.29
C PRO A 230 12.01 -10.37 -5.44
N ASP A 231 12.43 -10.61 -6.69
CA ASP A 231 11.59 -10.46 -7.89
C ASP A 231 10.59 -11.62 -8.09
N LYS A 232 10.12 -12.22 -6.99
CA LYS A 232 9.15 -13.34 -6.96
C LYS A 232 8.35 -13.26 -5.66
N ASN A 233 7.21 -13.94 -5.61
CA ASN A 233 6.34 -14.00 -4.41
C ASN A 233 5.94 -12.64 -3.82
N ARG A 234 5.94 -11.60 -4.66
CA ARG A 234 5.65 -10.22 -4.30
C ARG A 234 4.18 -9.91 -4.54
N LEU A 235 3.51 -9.32 -3.58
CA LEU A 235 2.16 -8.80 -3.70
C LEU A 235 2.19 -7.27 -3.60
N VAL A 236 1.48 -6.61 -4.49
CA VAL A 236 1.26 -5.16 -4.42
C VAL A 236 -0.22 -4.93 -4.16
N VAL A 237 -0.55 -4.31 -3.04
CA VAL A 237 -1.94 -4.02 -2.66
C VAL A 237 -2.14 -2.51 -2.61
N VAL A 238 -3.22 -2.06 -3.23
CA VAL A 238 -3.74 -0.70 -3.03
C VAL A 238 -5.04 -0.83 -2.25
N SER A 239 -5.12 -0.19 -1.09
CA SER A 239 -6.37 -0.05 -0.34
C SER A 239 -6.84 1.39 -0.44
N ALA A 240 -8.07 1.64 -0.88
CA ALA A 240 -8.58 2.99 -1.08
C ALA A 240 -10.08 3.12 -0.77
N PRO A 241 -10.60 4.34 -0.54
CA PRO A 241 -12.04 4.56 -0.50
C PRO A 241 -12.68 4.27 -1.88
N ASP A 242 -13.91 3.76 -1.92
CA ASP A 242 -14.68 3.50 -3.15
C ASP A 242 -14.68 4.65 -4.18
N ALA A 243 -14.59 5.90 -3.70
CA ALA A 243 -14.55 7.07 -4.57
C ALA A 243 -13.25 7.21 -5.38
N ALA A 244 -12.16 6.51 -5.02
CA ALA A 244 -10.87 6.60 -5.71
C ALA A 244 -10.81 5.78 -7.01
N ASP A 245 -11.44 4.60 -7.02
CA ASP A 245 -11.47 3.68 -8.19
C ASP A 245 -12.19 4.29 -9.40
N VAL A 246 -13.21 5.13 -9.16
CA VAL A 246 -13.96 5.79 -10.24
C VAL A 246 -13.22 7.03 -10.77
N VAL A 247 -12.55 7.77 -9.89
CA VAL A 247 -12.03 9.11 -10.21
C VAL A 247 -10.67 9.04 -10.90
N LEU A 248 -9.81 8.09 -10.53
CA LEU A 248 -8.45 8.00 -11.06
C LEU A 248 -8.40 7.67 -12.57
N PRO A 249 -9.11 6.64 -13.08
CA PRO A 249 -9.15 6.37 -14.52
C PRO A 249 -9.87 7.47 -15.32
N ASP A 250 -10.90 8.09 -14.73
CA ASP A 250 -11.66 9.15 -15.38
C ASP A 250 -10.86 10.45 -15.55
N LEU A 251 -10.02 10.80 -14.57
CA LEU A 251 -9.06 11.90 -14.70
C LEU A 251 -7.98 11.57 -15.74
N ALA A 252 -7.51 10.32 -15.78
CA ALA A 252 -6.48 9.88 -16.72
C ALA A 252 -6.94 10.00 -18.18
N ILE A 253 -8.17 9.59 -18.48
CA ILE A 253 -8.69 9.65 -19.86
C ILE A 253 -9.13 11.06 -20.27
N THR A 254 -9.64 11.87 -19.34
CA THR A 254 -10.03 13.26 -19.63
C THR A 254 -8.83 14.22 -19.67
N GLY A 255 -7.65 13.75 -19.25
CA GLY A 255 -6.43 14.56 -19.23
C GLY A 255 -6.54 15.77 -18.31
N THR A 256 -7.47 15.73 -17.36
CA THR A 256 -7.67 16.79 -16.39
C THR A 256 -6.68 16.61 -15.24
N PRO A 257 -5.80 17.59 -14.96
CA PRO A 257 -4.90 17.48 -13.84
C PRO A 257 -5.69 17.47 -12.53
N THR A 258 -5.24 16.66 -11.56
CA THR A 258 -5.92 16.47 -10.27
C THR A 258 -6.13 17.78 -9.50
N GLU A 259 -5.20 18.73 -9.67
CA GLU A 259 -5.26 20.06 -9.05
C GLU A 259 -6.42 20.90 -9.62
N ALA A 260 -6.59 20.90 -10.94
CA ALA A 260 -7.70 21.61 -11.58
C ALA A 260 -9.04 20.98 -11.20
N PHE A 261 -9.10 19.65 -11.05
CA PHE A 261 -10.30 18.97 -10.58
C PHE A 261 -10.62 19.31 -9.12
N ALA A 262 -9.62 19.30 -8.23
CA ALA A 262 -9.80 19.70 -6.84
C ALA A 262 -10.29 21.16 -6.70
N VAL A 263 -9.72 22.08 -7.49
CA VAL A 263 -10.18 23.48 -7.56
C VAL A 263 -11.63 23.54 -8.04
N LYS A 264 -12.01 22.76 -9.06
CA LYS A 264 -13.40 22.69 -9.55
C LYS A 264 -14.35 22.17 -8.46
N VAL A 265 -13.97 21.12 -7.74
CA VAL A 265 -14.77 20.56 -6.63
C VAL A 265 -14.96 21.57 -5.51
N ALA A 266 -13.88 22.23 -5.08
CA ALA A 266 -13.95 23.27 -4.05
C ALA A 266 -14.81 24.47 -4.49
N ALA A 267 -14.63 24.94 -5.74
CA ALA A 267 -15.39 26.07 -6.27
C ALA A 267 -16.89 25.79 -6.34
N TYR A 268 -17.29 24.61 -6.82
CA TYR A 268 -18.70 24.23 -6.90
C TYR A 268 -19.31 23.96 -5.52
N GLY A 269 -18.57 23.28 -4.63
CA GLY A 269 -19.01 23.03 -3.26
C GLY A 269 -19.24 24.32 -2.47
N ILE A 270 -18.28 25.24 -2.49
CA ILE A 270 -18.39 26.54 -1.81
C ILE A 270 -19.47 27.40 -2.49
N GLY A 271 -19.49 27.46 -3.82
CA GLY A 271 -20.45 28.28 -4.57
C GLY A 271 -21.89 27.89 -4.29
N MET A 272 -22.20 26.59 -4.25
CA MET A 272 -23.56 26.10 -3.95
C MET A 272 -23.90 26.19 -2.46
N ALA A 273 -22.95 25.95 -1.57
CA ALA A 273 -23.14 26.13 -0.13
C ALA A 273 -23.53 27.57 0.23
N LEU A 274 -22.96 28.57 -0.46
CA LEU A 274 -23.27 29.99 -0.25
C LEU A 274 -24.68 30.40 -0.70
N LEU A 275 -25.35 29.62 -1.56
CA LEU A 275 -26.72 29.92 -1.98
C LEU A 275 -27.73 29.79 -0.83
N GLY A 276 -27.50 28.90 0.13
CA GLY A 276 -28.37 28.72 1.29
C GLY A 276 -28.49 29.99 2.15
N PRO A 277 -27.38 30.55 2.65
CA PRO A 277 -27.38 31.79 3.42
C PRO A 277 -27.87 33.00 2.62
N VAL A 278 -27.54 33.08 1.33
CA VAL A 278 -28.00 34.17 0.44
C VAL A 278 -29.51 34.13 0.25
N ALA A 279 -30.08 32.94 0.00
CA ALA A 279 -31.53 32.77 -0.13
C ALA A 279 -32.26 33.12 1.18
N TRP A 280 -31.69 32.77 2.33
CA TRP A 280 -32.23 33.13 3.64
C TRP A 280 -32.20 34.64 3.89
N ALA A 281 -31.08 35.31 3.59
CA ALA A 281 -30.97 36.76 3.70
C ALA A 281 -31.96 37.49 2.78
N ALA A 282 -32.15 36.99 1.55
CA ALA A 282 -33.14 37.53 0.61
C ALA A 282 -34.59 37.33 1.09
N ALA A 283 -34.90 36.17 1.67
CA ALA A 283 -36.23 35.91 2.25
C ALA A 283 -36.55 36.85 3.43
N GLY A 284 -35.55 37.12 4.28
CA GLY A 284 -35.66 38.10 5.37
C GLY A 284 -35.98 39.51 4.87
N ALA A 285 -35.38 39.93 3.75
CA ALA A 285 -35.63 41.25 3.15
C ALA A 285 -37.08 41.45 2.66
N VAL A 286 -37.82 40.36 2.38
CA VAL A 286 -39.23 40.36 1.95
C VAL A 286 -40.17 40.03 3.12
N GLY A 287 -39.65 39.99 4.36
CA GLY A 287 -40.43 39.80 5.58
C GLY A 287 -40.68 38.34 5.98
N VAL A 288 -40.09 37.38 5.27
CA VAL A 288 -40.18 35.95 5.61
C VAL A 288 -39.05 35.60 6.57
N HIS A 289 -39.39 35.52 7.86
CA HIS A 289 -38.44 35.21 8.91
C HIS A 289 -38.53 33.72 9.24
N SER A 290 -37.47 32.97 8.89
CA SER A 290 -37.33 31.56 9.22
C SER A 290 -36.17 31.36 10.20
N GLY A 291 -36.27 30.34 11.07
CA GLY A 291 -35.21 29.99 12.01
C GLY A 291 -33.89 29.61 11.31
N VAL A 292 -32.78 29.69 12.05
CA VAL A 292 -31.42 29.44 11.54
C VAL A 292 -31.21 28.01 11.02
N GLU A 293 -32.12 27.10 11.35
CA GLU A 293 -32.11 25.70 10.91
C GLU A 293 -32.27 25.54 9.39
N LEU A 294 -33.10 26.38 8.77
CA LEU A 294 -33.36 26.35 7.32
C LEU A 294 -32.13 26.68 6.46
N PRO A 295 -31.38 27.78 6.71
CA PRO A 295 -30.14 28.04 5.97
C PRO A 295 -29.04 27.02 6.28
N ALA A 296 -28.94 26.51 7.50
CA ALA A 296 -27.94 25.50 7.85
C ALA A 296 -28.16 24.20 7.06
N LEU A 297 -29.41 23.75 6.93
CA LEU A 297 -29.77 22.59 6.11
C LEU A 297 -29.54 22.89 4.62
N GLY A 298 -29.85 24.11 4.17
CA GLY A 298 -29.56 24.58 2.81
C GLY A 298 -28.08 24.54 2.45
N VAL A 299 -27.19 24.97 3.34
CA VAL A 299 -25.73 24.90 3.17
C VAL A 299 -25.28 23.45 2.98
N LEU A 300 -25.77 22.54 3.82
CA LEU A 300 -25.39 21.12 3.76
C LEU A 300 -25.87 20.45 2.48
N VAL A 301 -27.15 20.62 2.12
CA VAL A 301 -27.75 19.98 0.95
C VAL A 301 -27.18 20.56 -0.35
N LEU A 302 -27.13 21.89 -0.49
CA LEU A 302 -26.62 22.53 -1.69
C LEU A 302 -25.11 22.35 -1.81
N GLY A 303 -24.36 22.38 -0.71
CA GLY A 303 -22.93 22.09 -0.69
C GLY A 303 -22.62 20.65 -1.16
N ALA A 304 -23.37 19.67 -0.66
CA ALA A 304 -23.22 18.27 -1.08
C ALA A 304 -23.56 18.07 -2.57
N LEU A 305 -24.63 18.71 -3.06
CA LEU A 305 -24.98 18.71 -4.49
C LEU A 305 -23.90 19.39 -5.35
N GLY A 306 -23.36 20.51 -4.86
CA GLY A 306 -22.25 21.22 -5.49
C GLY A 306 -21.01 20.35 -5.66
N VAL A 307 -20.61 19.63 -4.61
CA VAL A 307 -19.49 18.67 -4.67
C VAL A 307 -19.78 17.53 -5.64
N ALA A 308 -21.02 17.01 -5.72
CA ALA A 308 -21.35 15.90 -6.61
C ALA A 308 -21.30 16.26 -8.11
N THR A 309 -21.69 17.49 -8.50
CA THR A 309 -21.75 17.91 -9.91
C THR A 309 -20.45 17.71 -10.73
N PRO A 310 -19.25 18.14 -10.28
CA PRO A 310 -18.02 17.93 -11.02
C PRO A 310 -17.64 16.45 -11.18
N PHE A 311 -18.03 15.56 -10.26
CA PHE A 311 -17.80 14.12 -10.39
C PHE A 311 -18.71 13.51 -11.47
N ILE A 312 -19.98 13.92 -11.52
CA ILE A 312 -20.91 13.50 -12.58
C ILE A 312 -20.41 13.97 -13.95
N ASP A 313 -20.00 15.23 -14.06
CA ASP A 313 -19.43 15.80 -15.30
C ASP A 313 -18.19 15.02 -15.76
N LEU A 314 -17.29 14.73 -14.81
CA LEU A 314 -16.05 14.01 -15.07
C LEU A 314 -16.35 12.62 -15.60
N HIS A 315 -17.23 11.87 -14.94
CA HIS A 315 -17.59 10.52 -15.33
C HIS A 315 -18.27 10.47 -16.70
N GLN A 316 -19.17 11.42 -16.99
CA GLN A 316 -19.79 11.54 -18.31
C GLN A 316 -18.79 11.93 -19.40
N ALA A 317 -17.81 12.79 -19.10
CA ALA A 317 -16.74 13.15 -20.03
C ALA A 317 -15.80 11.97 -20.30
N ALA A 318 -15.45 11.22 -19.25
CA ALA A 318 -14.63 10.02 -19.36
C ALA A 318 -15.32 8.94 -20.20
N THR A 319 -16.59 8.66 -19.95
CA THR A 319 -17.38 7.70 -20.74
C THR A 319 -17.43 8.08 -22.23
N ARG A 320 -17.57 9.38 -22.55
CA ARG A 320 -17.53 9.86 -23.93
C ARG A 320 -16.17 9.65 -24.58
N ARG A 321 -15.08 9.88 -23.84
CA ARG A 321 -13.73 9.64 -24.33
C ARG A 321 -13.38 8.17 -24.49
N ARG A 322 -13.84 7.29 -23.58
CA ARG A 322 -13.69 5.82 -23.72
C ARG A 322 -14.32 5.34 -25.02
N ARG A 323 -15.57 5.74 -25.29
CA ARG A 323 -16.25 5.43 -26.57
C ARG A 323 -15.50 5.96 -27.79
N HIS A 324 -15.02 7.19 -27.74
CA HIS A 324 -14.22 7.75 -28.83
C HIS A 324 -12.94 6.95 -29.05
N PHE A 325 -12.25 6.60 -27.97
CA PHE A 325 -11.03 5.78 -28.02
C PHE A 325 -11.30 4.41 -28.65
N CYS A 326 -12.37 3.71 -28.26
CA CYS A 326 -12.74 2.41 -28.85
C CYS A 326 -13.02 2.52 -30.36
N HIS A 327 -13.67 3.61 -30.80
CA HIS A 327 -13.90 3.86 -32.22
C HIS A 327 -12.61 4.09 -33.00
N SER A 328 -11.68 4.87 -32.44
CA SER A 328 -10.36 5.07 -33.01
C SER A 328 -9.55 3.77 -33.02
N LEU A 329 -9.63 2.95 -31.97
CA LEU A 329 -8.96 1.65 -31.91
C LEU A 329 -9.46 0.70 -33.03
N SER A 330 -10.76 0.66 -33.27
CA SER A 330 -11.33 -0.12 -34.39
C SER A 330 -10.86 0.39 -35.76
N THR A 331 -10.76 1.72 -35.91
CA THR A 331 -10.20 2.34 -37.13
C THR A 331 -8.72 1.98 -37.29
N TYR A 332 -7.95 2.02 -36.20
CA TYR A 332 -6.55 1.61 -36.17
C TYR A 332 -6.39 0.13 -36.57
N ALA A 333 -7.17 -0.78 -35.98
CA ALA A 333 -7.16 -2.20 -36.33
C ALA A 333 -7.47 -2.42 -37.83
N SER A 334 -8.43 -1.68 -38.37
CA SER A 334 -8.77 -1.70 -39.80
C SER A 334 -7.58 -1.26 -40.66
N LEU A 335 -6.89 -0.18 -40.30
CA LEU A 335 -5.69 0.30 -41.00
C LEU A 335 -4.54 -0.71 -40.95
N VAL A 336 -4.32 -1.36 -39.79
CA VAL A 336 -3.33 -2.43 -39.65
C VAL A 336 -3.66 -3.59 -40.59
N SER A 337 -4.92 -4.02 -40.64
CA SER A 337 -5.37 -5.10 -41.53
C SER A 337 -5.14 -4.76 -43.01
N MET A 338 -5.40 -3.50 -43.42
CA MET A 338 -5.14 -3.01 -44.76
C MET A 338 -3.64 -2.98 -45.09
N ALA A 339 -2.80 -2.53 -44.16
CA ALA A 339 -1.35 -2.51 -44.34
C ALA A 339 -0.77 -3.93 -44.46
N MET A 340 -1.25 -4.86 -43.65
CA MET A 340 -0.89 -6.28 -43.71
C MET A 340 -1.28 -6.92 -45.04
N ALA A 341 -2.46 -6.59 -45.58
CA ALA A 341 -2.89 -7.06 -46.90
C ALA A 341 -1.97 -6.55 -48.03
N GLY A 342 -1.28 -5.43 -47.82
CA GLY A 342 -0.26 -4.87 -48.72
C GLY A 342 1.13 -5.51 -48.60
N ALA A 343 1.25 -6.70 -48.00
CA ALA A 343 2.51 -7.41 -47.74
C ALA A 343 3.50 -6.69 -46.79
N MET A 344 3.01 -5.76 -45.97
CA MET A 344 3.80 -5.17 -44.89
C MET A 344 3.95 -6.18 -43.74
N GLY A 345 5.13 -6.21 -43.10
CA GLY A 345 5.32 -7.02 -41.88
C GLY A 345 4.52 -6.47 -40.70
N TRP A 346 4.05 -7.36 -39.82
CA TRP A 346 3.22 -7.04 -38.64
C TRP A 346 3.70 -5.85 -37.82
N SER A 347 4.98 -5.81 -37.47
CA SER A 347 5.53 -4.73 -36.63
C SER A 347 5.47 -3.38 -37.33
N SER A 348 5.77 -3.35 -38.64
CA SER A 348 5.70 -2.12 -39.44
C SER A 348 4.26 -1.70 -39.72
N ALA A 349 3.34 -2.65 -39.88
CA ALA A 349 1.92 -2.36 -40.08
C ALA A 349 1.30 -1.66 -38.87
N LEU A 350 1.64 -2.11 -37.65
CA LEU A 350 1.23 -1.46 -36.40
C LEU A 350 1.73 -0.01 -36.32
N GLU A 351 3.01 0.20 -36.60
CA GLU A 351 3.63 1.53 -36.49
C GLU A 351 3.03 2.49 -37.52
N VAL A 352 2.98 2.09 -38.80
CA VAL A 352 2.44 2.92 -39.88
C VAL A 352 0.98 3.28 -39.63
N ALA A 353 0.14 2.33 -39.23
CA ALA A 353 -1.27 2.57 -38.96
C ALA A 353 -1.49 3.64 -37.87
N SER A 354 -0.61 3.71 -36.87
CA SER A 354 -0.71 4.70 -35.79
C SER A 354 -0.37 6.13 -36.25
N THR A 355 0.42 6.27 -37.32
CA THR A 355 0.88 7.56 -37.84
C THR A 355 -0.06 8.21 -38.85
N VAL A 356 -1.05 7.46 -39.39
CA VAL A 356 -1.96 7.94 -40.44
C VAL A 356 -2.87 9.08 -39.96
N SER A 357 -3.28 9.07 -38.68
CA SER A 357 -4.17 10.08 -38.10
C SER A 357 -3.55 10.72 -36.85
N SER A 358 -2.56 11.58 -37.06
CA SER A 358 -1.89 12.32 -35.97
C SER A 358 -2.76 13.39 -35.31
N THR A 359 -3.90 13.76 -35.92
CA THR A 359 -4.83 14.77 -35.40
C THR A 359 -5.74 14.22 -34.30
N ASP A 360 -5.98 12.91 -34.26
CA ASP A 360 -6.78 12.28 -33.21
C ASP A 360 -5.92 12.05 -31.95
N TRP A 361 -6.49 12.36 -30.79
CA TRP A 361 -5.83 12.14 -29.51
C TRP A 361 -5.63 10.66 -29.20
N ALA A 362 -6.62 9.81 -29.55
CA ALA A 362 -6.57 8.38 -29.27
C ALA A 362 -5.44 7.69 -30.06
N MET A 363 -5.28 8.05 -31.34
CA MET A 363 -4.20 7.54 -32.18
C MET A 363 -2.81 7.99 -31.70
N ARG A 364 -2.68 9.21 -31.17
CA ARG A 364 -1.43 9.67 -30.56
C ARG A 364 -1.06 8.86 -29.31
N GLU A 365 -2.04 8.55 -28.46
CA GLU A 365 -1.80 7.70 -27.27
C GLU A 365 -1.42 6.27 -27.67
N ILE A 366 -2.08 5.70 -28.70
CA ILE A 366 -1.70 4.40 -29.28
C ILE A 366 -0.25 4.46 -29.79
N ALA A 367 0.11 5.45 -30.60
CA ALA A 367 1.47 5.63 -31.12
C ALA A 367 2.51 5.77 -30.00
N GLN A 368 2.23 6.56 -28.96
CA GLN A 368 3.12 6.71 -27.81
C GLN A 368 3.29 5.40 -27.03
N SER A 369 2.22 4.61 -26.88
CA SER A 369 2.30 3.31 -26.20
C SER A 369 3.18 2.31 -26.95
N LEU A 370 3.13 2.34 -28.30
CA LEU A 370 3.98 1.51 -29.15
C LEU A 370 5.44 1.95 -29.09
N LEU A 371 5.70 3.26 -29.12
CA LEU A 371 7.04 3.82 -28.93
C LEU A 371 7.62 3.45 -27.58
N TRP A 372 6.80 3.48 -26.51
CA TRP A 372 7.22 3.01 -25.20
C TRP A 372 7.58 1.52 -25.22
N ALA A 373 6.75 0.66 -25.81
CA ALA A 373 7.04 -0.77 -25.92
C ALA A 373 8.38 -1.01 -26.65
N GLN A 374 8.64 -0.28 -27.73
CA GLN A 374 9.89 -0.34 -28.47
C GLN A 374 11.09 0.12 -27.63
N ALA A 375 10.98 1.26 -26.94
CA ALA A 375 12.04 1.81 -26.10
C ALA A 375 12.46 0.85 -24.97
N TYR A 376 11.51 0.11 -24.41
CA TYR A 376 11.74 -0.85 -23.33
C TYR A 376 11.92 -2.31 -23.80
N ARG A 377 12.04 -2.53 -25.12
CA ARG A 377 12.15 -3.87 -25.73
C ARG A 377 11.05 -4.84 -25.30
N LYS A 378 9.83 -4.33 -25.16
CA LYS A 378 8.61 -5.08 -24.87
C LYS A 378 7.84 -5.38 -26.15
N GLN A 379 6.93 -6.35 -26.06
CA GLN A 379 6.06 -6.69 -27.18
C GLN A 379 5.03 -5.56 -27.41
N PRO A 380 4.65 -5.25 -28.67
CA PRO A 380 3.72 -4.15 -28.97
C PRO A 380 2.37 -4.25 -28.25
N TRP A 381 1.86 -5.47 -28.04
CA TRP A 381 0.59 -5.68 -27.34
C TRP A 381 0.68 -5.37 -25.84
N GLU A 382 1.85 -5.51 -25.20
CA GLU A 382 2.04 -5.08 -23.80
C GLU A 382 1.88 -3.55 -23.66
N GLY A 383 2.28 -2.79 -24.70
CA GLY A 383 2.04 -1.35 -24.76
C GLY A 383 0.55 -1.00 -24.84
N LEU A 384 -0.20 -1.74 -25.65
CA LEU A 384 -1.65 -1.57 -25.81
C LEU A 384 -2.42 -2.03 -24.56
N GLU A 385 -2.01 -3.14 -23.94
CA GLU A 385 -2.59 -3.66 -22.69
C GLU A 385 -2.41 -2.66 -21.55
N ARG A 386 -1.22 -2.07 -21.42
CA ARG A 386 -0.96 -0.99 -20.48
C ARG A 386 -1.90 0.19 -20.70
N LEU A 387 -2.20 0.52 -21.95
CA LEU A 387 -3.11 1.61 -22.29
C LEU A 387 -4.56 1.28 -21.95
N ALA A 388 -5.00 0.03 -22.17
CA ALA A 388 -6.32 -0.45 -21.79
C ALA A 388 -6.52 -0.41 -20.28
N VAL A 389 -5.52 -0.83 -19.50
CA VAL A 389 -5.53 -0.73 -18.03
C VAL A 389 -5.56 0.74 -17.58
N ARG A 390 -4.76 1.61 -18.21
CA ARG A 390 -4.70 3.04 -17.87
C ARG A 390 -6.04 3.76 -18.07
N PHE A 391 -6.82 3.38 -19.08
CA PHE A 391 -8.09 4.01 -19.41
C PHE A 391 -9.32 3.23 -18.93
N ASP A 392 -9.11 2.11 -18.21
CA ASP A 392 -10.17 1.25 -17.70
C ASP A 392 -11.18 0.89 -18.80
N ILE A 393 -10.65 0.32 -19.89
CA ILE A 393 -11.45 -0.10 -21.04
C ILE A 393 -12.03 -1.49 -20.76
N PRO A 394 -13.36 -1.67 -20.77
CA PRO A 394 -13.99 -2.97 -20.57
C PRO A 394 -13.51 -4.02 -21.60
N GLU A 395 -13.21 -5.24 -21.15
CA GLU A 395 -12.72 -6.34 -22.03
C GLU A 395 -13.72 -6.69 -23.16
N ASP A 396 -15.02 -6.48 -22.93
CA ASP A 396 -16.07 -6.70 -23.92
C ASP A 396 -16.11 -5.61 -25.01
N GLU A 397 -15.74 -4.37 -24.69
CA GLU A 397 -15.57 -3.31 -25.69
C GLU A 397 -14.26 -3.47 -26.49
N ALA A 398 -13.17 -3.87 -25.81
CA ALA A 398 -11.88 -4.11 -26.44
C ALA A 398 -11.94 -5.28 -27.44
N SER A 399 -12.61 -6.38 -27.07
CA SER A 399 -12.81 -7.54 -27.95
C SER A 399 -13.69 -7.23 -29.16
N ARG A 400 -14.71 -6.37 -29.01
CA ARG A 400 -15.55 -5.90 -30.14
C ARG A 400 -14.80 -4.98 -31.09
N ALA A 401 -13.84 -4.19 -30.60
CA ALA A 401 -13.02 -3.34 -31.46
C ALA A 401 -11.94 -4.12 -32.24
N ALA A 402 -11.57 -5.31 -31.75
CA ALA A 402 -10.57 -6.20 -32.35
C ALA A 402 -11.16 -7.24 -33.34
N ALA A 403 -12.46 -7.49 -33.28
CA ALA A 403 -13.21 -8.33 -34.23
C ALA A 403 -13.65 -7.52 -35.45
#